data_AF-Q2M4V4-F1
#
_entry.id   AF-Q2M4V4-F1
#
_cell.length_a   1.000
_cell.length_b   1.000
_cell.length_c   1.000
_cell.angle_alpha   90.00
_cell.angle_beta   90.00
_cell.angle_gamma   90.00
#
_symmetry.space_group_name_H-M   'P 1'
#
loop_
_entity.id
_entity.type
_entity.pdbx_description
1 polymer ?
#
loop_
_entity_poly.entity_id
_entity_poly.type
_entity_poly.pdbx_seq_one_letter_code
_entity_poly.pdbx_strand_id
1 'polypeptide(L)'
;TIGHVDHGKTTLTAAITYVLSKKGLAQFIGYGDIDKAPEERDRGITINITHVEYETEKRHYAHVDCPGHADYIKNMITGAAQMDGAILVVSAADGPMPQT
;
A
#
# COMPACT_ATOMS: atom_id res chain seq x y z
N THR A 1 2.45 -0.82 -3.53
CA THR A 1 1.27 -1.57 -3.98
C THR A 1 0.42 -0.74 -4.91
N ILE A 2 -0.17 -1.35 -5.95
CA ILE A 2 -1.10 -0.73 -6.91
C ILE A 2 -2.34 -1.61 -7.11
N GLY A 3 -3.42 -1.05 -7.65
CA GLY A 3 -4.69 -1.74 -7.88
C GLY A 3 -5.91 -0.89 -7.51
N HIS A 4 -7.10 -1.38 -7.85
CA HIS A 4 -8.37 -0.67 -7.64
C HIS A 4 -8.63 -0.30 -6.18
N VAL A 5 -9.49 0.70 -5.96
CA VAL A 5 -9.97 1.09 -4.62
C VAL A 5 -10.59 -0.12 -3.90
N ASP A 6 -10.45 -0.17 -2.58
CA ASP A 6 -10.97 -1.23 -1.71
C ASP A 6 -10.47 -2.67 -1.95
N HIS A 7 -9.54 -2.90 -2.88
CA HIS A 7 -8.89 -4.20 -3.07
C HIS A 7 -7.91 -4.59 -1.94
N GLY A 8 -7.74 -3.75 -0.91
CA GLY A 8 -6.96 -4.09 0.28
C GLY A 8 -5.45 -3.82 0.17
N LYS A 9 -5.03 -2.85 -0.64
CA LYS A 9 -3.61 -2.43 -0.77
C LYS A 9 -2.97 -2.08 0.59
N THR A 10 -3.59 -1.17 1.32
CA THR A 10 -3.12 -0.69 2.62
C THR A 10 -3.14 -1.78 3.68
N THR A 11 -4.19 -2.61 3.68
CA THR A 11 -4.29 -3.80 4.53
C THR A 11 -3.16 -4.80 4.27
N LEU A 12 -2.83 -5.02 2.99
CA LEU A 12 -1.71 -5.88 2.61
C LEU A 12 -0.37 -5.30 3.08
N THR A 13 -0.16 -3.99 2.94
CA THR A 13 1.06 -3.32 3.42
C THR A 13 1.23 -3.47 4.94
N ALA A 14 0.17 -3.28 5.72
CA ALA A 14 0.18 -3.54 7.16
C ALA A 14 0.49 -5.01 7.48
N ALA A 15 -0.09 -5.96 6.74
CA ALA A 15 0.17 -7.39 6.93
C ALA A 15 1.63 -7.77 6.63
N ILE A 16 2.25 -7.19 5.60
CA ILE A 16 3.66 -7.43 5.26
C ILE A 16 4.57 -7.00 6.42
N THR A 17 4.39 -5.78 6.94
CA THR A 17 5.21 -5.30 8.07
C THR A 17 4.97 -6.12 9.34
N TYR A 18 3.74 -6.57 9.58
CA TYR A 18 3.42 -7.43 10.72
C TYR A 18 4.13 -8.78 10.63
N VAL A 19 4.09 -9.45 9.48
CA VAL A 19 4.73 -10.76 9.30
C VAL A 19 6.26 -10.66 9.41
N LEU A 20 6.85 -9.60 8.84
CA LEU A 20 8.31 -9.41 8.87
C LEU A 20 8.81 -8.91 10.22
N SER A 21 8.02 -8.13 10.96
CA SER A 21 8.38 -7.70 12.32
C SER A 21 8.49 -8.87 13.31
N LYS A 22 7.70 -9.94 13.13
CA LYS A 22 7.85 -11.20 13.89
C LYS A 22 9.21 -11.86 13.71
N LYS A 23 9.92 -11.55 12.62
CA LYS A 23 11.27 -12.03 12.33
C LYS A 23 12.35 -10.99 12.68
N GLY A 24 11.97 -9.83 13.23
CA GLY A 24 12.89 -8.71 13.47
C GLY A 24 13.36 -7.99 12.20
N LEU A 25 12.68 -8.20 11.06
CA LEU A 25 13.09 -7.67 9.75
C LEU A 25 12.30 -6.43 9.32
N ALA A 26 11.39 -5.94 10.16
CA ALA A 26 10.62 -4.73 9.92
C ALA A 26 10.09 -4.16 11.24
N GLN A 27 9.74 -2.88 11.26
CA GLN A 27 8.86 -2.33 12.30
C GLN A 27 7.41 -2.54 11.88
N PHE A 28 6.57 -3.03 12.78
CA PHE A 28 5.16 -3.18 12.51
C PHE A 28 4.51 -1.79 12.37
N ILE A 29 3.77 -1.59 11.27
CA ILE A 29 2.98 -0.39 11.04
C ILE A 29 1.52 -0.85 10.86
N GLY A 30 0.64 -0.40 11.76
CA GLY A 30 -0.77 -0.74 11.70
C GLY A 30 -1.49 -0.03 10.56
N TYR A 31 -2.66 -0.53 10.17
CA TYR A 31 -3.48 0.09 9.10
C TYR A 31 -3.71 1.60 9.32
N GLY A 32 -4.10 1.98 10.54
CA GLY A 32 -4.32 3.39 10.88
C GLY A 32 -3.04 4.22 10.95
N ASP A 33 -1.86 3.59 11.00
CA ASP A 33 -0.57 4.26 10.91
C ASP A 33 -0.08 4.33 9.45
N ILE A 34 -0.76 3.71 8.48
CA ILE A 34 -0.48 3.88 7.06
C ILE A 34 -1.40 4.97 6.50
N ASP A 35 -2.70 4.89 6.80
CA ASP A 35 -3.69 5.94 6.54
C ASP A 35 -3.73 6.93 7.71
N LYS A 36 -2.69 7.77 7.80
CA LYS A 36 -2.46 8.66 8.94
C LYS A 36 -3.32 9.92 8.91
N ALA A 37 -3.73 10.38 7.73
CA ALA A 37 -4.42 11.66 7.63
C ALA A 37 -5.85 11.53 8.19
N PRO A 38 -6.34 12.54 8.95
CA PRO A 38 -7.72 12.53 9.45
C PRO A 38 -8.74 12.30 8.33
N GLU A 39 -8.52 12.92 7.17
CA GLU A 39 -9.39 12.76 6.00
C GLU A 39 -9.37 11.34 5.41
N GLU A 40 -8.23 10.65 5.45
CA GLU A 40 -8.12 9.25 4.98
C GLU A 40 -8.88 8.30 5.90
N ARG A 41 -8.78 8.52 7.22
CA ARG A 41 -9.50 7.72 8.22
C ARG A 41 -11.01 7.92 8.15
N ASP A 42 -11.46 9.16 7.96
CA ASP A 42 -12.88 9.49 7.87
C ASP A 42 -13.52 8.95 6.58
N ARG A 43 -12.75 8.91 5.48
CA ARG A 43 -13.25 8.47 4.16
C ARG A 43 -12.95 7.01 3.84
N GLY A 44 -12.08 6.35 4.61
CA GLY A 44 -11.69 4.95 4.40
C GLY A 44 -10.91 4.71 3.11
N ILE A 45 -10.28 5.74 2.55
CA ILE A 45 -9.51 5.66 1.30
C ILE A 45 -8.13 6.28 1.49
N THR A 46 -7.13 5.66 0.88
CA THR A 46 -5.78 6.22 0.79
C THR A 46 -5.77 7.42 -0.17
N ILE A 47 -5.24 8.55 0.28
CA ILE A 47 -5.17 9.81 -0.50
C ILE A 47 -3.70 10.12 -0.80
N ASN A 48 -2.86 10.02 0.22
CA ASN A 48 -1.43 10.28 0.18
C ASN A 48 -0.65 9.00 -0.06
N ILE A 49 0.54 9.18 -0.60
CA ILE A 49 1.49 8.09 -0.77
C ILE A 49 2.14 7.84 0.59
N THR A 50 2.11 6.59 1.06
CA THR A 50 2.81 6.20 2.28
C THR A 50 4.02 5.35 1.96
N HIS A 51 5.16 5.75 2.50
CA HIS A 51 6.42 5.01 2.41
C HIS A 51 6.59 4.15 3.65
N VAL A 52 6.86 2.86 3.43
CA VAL A 52 7.06 1.85 4.46
C VAL A 52 8.33 1.08 4.15
N GLU A 53 9.18 0.86 5.14
CA GLU A 53 10.42 0.11 4.97
C GLU A 53 10.30 -1.28 5.62
N TYR A 54 10.78 -2.29 4.90
CA TYR A 54 10.92 -3.64 5.42
C TYR A 54 12.02 -4.39 4.69
N GLU A 55 12.55 -5.43 5.33
CA GLU A 55 13.59 -6.26 4.77
C GLU A 55 13.17 -7.72 4.66
N THR A 56 13.87 -8.42 3.77
CA THR A 56 13.89 -9.88 3.70
C THR A 56 15.34 -10.33 3.86
N GLU A 57 15.58 -11.63 4.06
CA GLU A 57 16.93 -12.19 4.14
C GLU A 57 17.83 -11.85 2.93
N LYS A 58 17.26 -11.47 1.79
CA LYS A 58 18.00 -11.21 0.54
C LYS A 58 18.08 -9.74 0.16
N ARG A 59 17.13 -8.89 0.58
CA ARG A 59 16.93 -7.54 0.02
C ARG A 59 16.24 -6.62 1.02
N HIS A 60 16.61 -5.34 0.99
CA HIS A 60 15.90 -4.23 1.60
C HIS A 60 14.85 -3.66 0.62
N TYR A 61 13.67 -3.33 1.13
CA TYR A 61 12.58 -2.78 0.33
C TYR A 61 12.07 -1.46 0.93
N ALA A 62 12.03 -0.42 0.09
CA ALA A 62 11.20 0.74 0.32
C ALA A 62 9.88 0.52 -0.42
N HIS A 63 8.81 0.27 0.32
CA HIS A 63 7.48 0.02 -0.20
C HIS A 63 6.69 1.32 -0.26
N VAL A 64 6.12 1.59 -1.43
CA VAL A 64 5.27 2.75 -1.69
C VAL A 64 3.82 2.27 -1.81
N ASP A 65 2.95 2.62 -0.87
CA ASP A 65 1.51 2.36 -0.95
C ASP A 65 0.83 3.50 -1.71
N CYS A 66 0.21 3.19 -2.85
CA CYS A 66 -0.40 4.18 -3.73
C CYS A 66 -1.92 4.20 -3.61
N PRO A 67 -2.56 5.36 -3.78
CA PRO A 67 -4.02 5.46 -3.79
C PRO A 67 -4.63 4.75 -5.01
N GLY A 68 -5.77 4.09 -4.82
CA GLY A 68 -6.50 3.38 -5.88
C GLY A 68 -7.74 4.10 -6.42
N HIS A 69 -8.12 5.22 -5.82
CA HIS A 69 -9.27 6.01 -6.22
C HIS A 69 -8.92 6.87 -7.45
N ALA A 70 -9.87 7.01 -8.39
CA ALA A 70 -9.65 7.69 -9.67
C ALA A 70 -9.17 9.14 -9.50
N ASP A 71 -9.73 9.86 -8.53
CA ASP A 71 -9.39 11.26 -8.24
C ASP A 71 -7.92 11.46 -7.81
N TYR A 72 -7.27 10.40 -7.31
CA TYR A 72 -5.90 10.46 -6.78
C TYR A 72 -4.88 9.72 -7.65
N ILE A 73 -5.23 9.40 -8.91
CA ILE A 73 -4.32 8.78 -9.90
C ILE A 73 -3.02 9.59 -10.07
N LYS A 74 -3.07 10.93 -9.95
CA LYS A 74 -1.88 11.78 -10.06
C LYS A 74 -0.81 11.42 -9.01
N ASN A 75 -1.23 11.16 -7.77
CA ASN A 75 -0.34 10.75 -6.70
C ASN A 75 0.21 9.34 -6.98
N MET A 76 -0.64 8.44 -7.48
CA MET A 76 -0.20 7.10 -7.88
C MET A 76 0.87 7.14 -8.98
N ILE A 77 0.76 8.02 -9.98
CA ILE A 77 1.76 8.19 -11.05
C ILE A 77 3.12 8.61 -10.48
N THR A 78 3.15 9.57 -9.55
CA THR A 78 4.39 10.01 -8.91
C THR A 78 5.02 8.89 -8.08
N GLY A 79 4.21 8.10 -7.37
CA GLY A 79 4.68 6.94 -6.61
C GLY A 79 5.21 5.81 -7.50
N ALA A 80 4.50 5.49 -8.58
CA ALA A 80 4.88 4.43 -9.51
C ALA A 80 6.20 4.73 -10.25
N ALA A 81 6.50 6.01 -10.51
CA ALA A 81 7.77 6.41 -11.13
C ALA A 81 9.01 6.09 -10.28
N GLN A 82 8.83 5.89 -8.96
CA GLN A 82 9.91 5.53 -8.04
C GLN A 82 10.03 4.02 -7.79
N MET A 83 9.16 3.20 -8.40
CA MET A 83 9.11 1.76 -8.15
C MET A 83 9.96 0.98 -9.15
N ASP A 84 10.90 0.17 -8.65
CA ASP A 84 11.60 -0.85 -9.45
C ASP A 84 10.72 -2.07 -9.77
N GLY A 85 9.64 -2.26 -9.01
CA GLY A 85 8.66 -3.32 -9.17
C GLY A 85 7.38 -3.04 -8.39
N ALA A 86 6.25 -3.53 -8.89
CA ALA A 86 4.94 -3.27 -8.31
C ALA A 86 4.24 -4.56 -7.86
N ILE A 87 3.47 -4.46 -6.78
CA ILE A 87 2.56 -5.51 -6.31
C ILE A 87 1.15 -5.07 -6.71
N LEU A 88 0.55 -5.79 -7.66
CA LEU A 88 -0.84 -5.59 -8.08
C LEU A 88 -1.77 -6.37 -7.17
N VAL A 89 -2.71 -5.67 -6.52
CA VAL A 89 -3.69 -6.28 -5.61
C VAL A 89 -5.05 -6.35 -6.28
N VAL A 90 -5.60 -7.56 -6.39
CA VAL A 90 -6.89 -7.84 -7.00
C VAL A 90 -7.79 -8.55 -6.00
N SER A 91 -8.97 -7.98 -5.73
CA SER A 91 -9.99 -8.62 -4.91
C SER A 91 -10.51 -9.89 -5.59
N ALA A 92 -10.57 -11.00 -4.87
CA ALA A 92 -11.15 -12.24 -5.38
C ALA A 92 -12.68 -12.16 -5.52
N ALA A 93 -13.34 -11.26 -4.78
CA ALA A 93 -14.78 -11.06 -4.86
C ALA A 93 -15.18 -10.23 -6.10
N ASP A 94 -14.37 -9.21 -6.43
CA ASP A 94 -14.69 -8.24 -7.48
C ASP A 94 -14.00 -8.56 -8.82
N GLY A 95 -12.84 -9.22 -8.77
CA GLY A 95 -12.03 -9.48 -9.96
C GLY A 95 -11.35 -8.21 -10.52
N PRO A 96 -10.99 -8.21 -11.82
CA PRO A 96 -10.36 -7.06 -12.46
C PRO A 96 -11.34 -5.89 -12.60
N MET A 97 -10.96 -4.74 -12.06
CA MET A 97 -11.72 -3.49 -12.09
C MET A 97 -10.96 -2.43 -12.93
N PRO A 98 -11.59 -1.31 -13.36
CA PRO A 98 -10.98 -0.38 -14.33
C PRO A 98 -9.61 0.23 -13.95
N GLN A 99 -9.26 0.23 -12.67
CA GLN A 99 -8.00 0.73 -12.11
C GLN A 99 -7.02 -0.41 -11.74
N THR A 100 -7.34 -1.66 -12.08
CA THR A 100 -6.48 -2.84 -11.97
C THR A 100 -5.61 -2.96 -13.21
#